data_AF-A0A8S9SKE4-F1
#
_entry.id   AF-A0A8S9SKE4-F1
#
_cell.length_a   1.000
_cell.length_b   1.000
_cell.length_c   1.000
_cell.angle_alpha   90.00
_cell.angle_beta   90.00
_cell.angle_gamma   90.00
#
_symmetry.space_group_name_H-M   'P 1'
#
loop_
_entity.id
_entity.type
_entity.pdbx_description
1 polymer ?
#
loop_
_entity_poly.entity_id
_entity_poly.type
_entity_poly.pdbx_seq_one_letter_code
_entity_poly.pdbx_strand_id
1 'polypeptide(L)'
;MINYMMSMSTQIFSGHLGNLELAAASLGNTGIKTFAYGLMLGMGSAVETLCGQAFGGRKYEMLGIYLQKSTVLLTLTGVLLTLMYVFSKPILLFLGESPEIASAASIFVYGLIPQIFAYAVNFPIQKFLQSQSIVAPSAYISTATLFVHLLLSWLAIYKLGMGLLGASLVLSLSWWSIVVPQFVYIVTSDRCRETWRGFSVQAFSGLPSFFKLSAASAVMLCLETWYFQILVLLAGLLENPELALDSLSIW
;
A
#
# COMPACT_ATOMS: atom_id res chain seq x y z
N MET A 1 0.65 -7.43 -8.62
CA MET A 1 1.19 -6.95 -9.91
C MET A 1 0.42 -5.75 -10.46
N ILE A 2 -0.88 -5.85 -10.77
CA ILE A 2 -1.69 -4.76 -11.37
C ILE A 2 -1.58 -3.44 -10.59
N ASN A 3 -1.68 -3.49 -9.26
CA ASN A 3 -1.63 -2.27 -8.44
C ASN A 3 -0.29 -1.52 -8.50
N TYR A 4 0.81 -2.22 -8.79
CA TYR A 4 2.11 -1.59 -9.02
C TYR A 4 2.12 -0.77 -10.32
N MET A 5 1.37 -1.21 -11.34
CA MET A 5 1.26 -0.49 -12.61
C MET A 5 0.64 0.90 -12.43
N MET A 6 -0.28 1.09 -11.48
CA MET A 6 -0.80 2.42 -11.16
C MET A 6 0.31 3.34 -10.65
N SER A 7 1.12 2.88 -9.68
CA SER A 7 2.25 3.67 -9.16
C SER A 7 3.29 3.98 -10.24
N MET A 8 3.63 2.98 -11.06
CA MET A 8 4.55 3.13 -12.19
C MET A 8 4.02 4.15 -13.20
N SER A 9 2.74 4.04 -13.57
CA SER A 9 2.12 4.99 -14.50
C SER A 9 2.09 6.41 -13.92
N THR A 10 1.75 6.59 -12.64
CA THR A 10 1.79 7.90 -11.96
C THR A 10 3.19 8.53 -12.06
N GLN A 11 4.25 7.73 -11.90
CA GLN A 11 5.64 8.18 -12.05
C GLN A 11 5.96 8.57 -13.50
N ILE A 12 5.54 7.77 -14.48
CA ILE A 12 5.70 8.07 -15.91
C ILE A 12 4.98 9.38 -16.27
N PHE A 13 3.73 9.55 -15.83
CA PHE A 13 2.97 10.79 -16.06
C PHE A 13 3.67 12.00 -15.45
N SER A 14 4.18 11.86 -14.22
CA SER A 14 4.94 12.92 -13.53
C SER A 14 6.23 13.25 -14.27
N GLY A 15 6.92 12.26 -14.85
CA GLY A 15 8.18 12.50 -15.56
C GLY A 15 8.04 13.28 -16.87
N HIS A 16 6.88 13.24 -17.52
CA HIS A 16 6.62 14.10 -18.67
C HIS A 16 6.35 15.57 -18.30
N LEU A 17 6.14 15.90 -17.02
CA LEU A 17 6.10 17.29 -16.56
C LEU A 17 7.51 17.90 -16.47
N GLY A 18 8.50 17.09 -16.08
CA GLY A 18 9.88 17.53 -15.92
C GLY A 18 10.70 16.57 -15.06
N ASN A 19 12.01 16.81 -15.06
CA ASN A 19 12.96 15.98 -14.30
C ASN A 19 12.78 16.13 -12.78
N LEU A 20 12.41 17.33 -12.31
CA LEU A 20 12.14 17.59 -10.89
C LEU A 20 10.91 16.81 -10.42
N GLU A 21 9.85 16.80 -11.22
CA GLU A 21 8.61 16.08 -10.95
C GLU A 21 8.82 14.57 -10.96
N LEU A 22 9.64 14.06 -11.90
CA LEU A 22 10.04 12.66 -11.90
C LEU A 22 10.76 12.28 -10.60
N ALA A 23 11.74 13.08 -10.20
CA ALA A 23 12.53 12.85 -8.99
C ALA A 23 11.64 12.89 -7.74
N ALA A 24 10.76 13.89 -7.64
CA ALA A 24 9.78 14.03 -6.56
C ALA A 24 8.83 12.84 -6.46
N ALA A 25 8.24 12.42 -7.59
CA ALA A 25 7.35 11.27 -7.65
C ALA A 25 8.10 9.97 -7.33
N SER A 26 9.35 9.84 -7.75
CA SER A 26 10.22 8.70 -7.42
C SER A 26 10.51 8.60 -5.93
N LEU A 27 10.97 9.69 -5.30
CA LEU A 27 11.23 9.74 -3.85
C LEU A 27 9.96 9.46 -3.04
N GLY A 28 8.83 10.02 -3.47
CA GLY A 28 7.54 9.75 -2.84
C GLY A 28 7.09 8.30 -2.98
N ASN A 29 7.09 7.74 -4.20
CA ASN A 29 6.60 6.38 -4.47
C ASN A 29 7.54 5.28 -3.99
N THR A 30 8.84 5.44 -4.21
CA THR A 30 9.84 4.39 -4.00
C THR A 30 10.48 4.50 -2.61
N GLY A 31 10.59 5.72 -2.07
CA GLY A 31 11.07 5.95 -0.70
C GLY A 31 9.93 5.87 0.32
N ILE A 32 9.22 6.99 0.50
CA ILE A 32 8.30 7.19 1.63
C ILE A 32 7.09 6.24 1.57
N LYS A 33 6.51 6.05 0.38
CA LYS A 33 5.36 5.16 0.20
C LYS A 33 5.71 3.70 0.39
N THR A 34 6.86 3.23 -0.11
CA THR A 34 7.29 1.83 0.04
C THR A 34 7.43 1.46 1.51
N PHE A 35 7.98 2.34 2.34
CA PHE A 35 8.06 2.11 3.78
C PHE A 35 6.67 1.93 4.41
N ALA A 36 5.74 2.85 4.14
CA ALA A 36 4.38 2.75 4.66
C ALA A 36 3.65 1.49 4.15
N TYR A 37 3.77 1.19 2.86
CA TYR A 37 3.19 0.01 2.23
C TYR A 37 3.72 -1.28 2.86
N GLY A 38 5.05 -1.41 3.02
CA GLY A 38 5.70 -2.58 3.61
C GLY A 38 5.27 -2.81 5.06
N LEU A 39 5.27 -1.75 5.88
CA LEU A 39 4.83 -1.83 7.27
C LEU A 39 3.37 -2.27 7.37
N MET A 40 2.48 -1.65 6.59
CA MET A 40 1.04 -1.97 6.62
C MET A 40 0.73 -3.34 6.04
N LEU A 41 1.42 -3.76 4.97
CA LEU A 41 1.29 -5.09 4.39
C LEU A 41 1.74 -6.16 5.39
N GLY A 42 2.89 -5.95 6.04
CA GLY A 42 3.43 -6.89 7.01
C GLY A 42 2.59 -6.97 8.28
N MET A 43 2.04 -5.86 8.78
CA MET A 43 1.05 -5.89 9.86
C MET A 43 -0.26 -6.59 9.44
N GLY A 44 -0.67 -6.43 8.19
CA GLY A 44 -1.84 -7.10 7.63
C GLY A 44 -1.67 -8.61 7.42
N SER A 45 -0.45 -9.12 7.25
CA SER A 45 -0.22 -10.55 6.99
C SER A 45 -0.56 -11.46 8.18
N ALA A 46 -0.54 -10.94 9.41
CA ALA A 46 -1.05 -11.66 10.58
C ALA A 46 -2.53 -12.09 10.42
N VAL A 47 -3.32 -11.33 9.66
CA VAL A 47 -4.72 -11.65 9.33
C VAL A 47 -4.80 -12.91 8.49
N GLU A 48 -3.86 -13.13 7.58
CA GLU A 48 -3.84 -14.30 6.69
C GLU A 48 -3.71 -15.58 7.50
N THR A 49 -2.76 -15.63 8.43
CA THR A 49 -2.56 -16.79 9.31
C THR A 49 -3.79 -17.05 10.17
N LEU A 50 -4.33 -16.01 10.81
CA LEU A 50 -5.48 -16.14 11.70
C LEU A 50 -6.77 -16.52 10.93
N CYS A 51 -7.01 -15.91 9.78
CA CYS A 51 -8.15 -16.25 8.91
C CYS A 51 -8.00 -17.65 8.33
N GLY A 52 -6.81 -18.05 7.88
CA GLY A 52 -6.55 -19.40 7.37
C GLY A 52 -6.79 -20.49 8.43
N GLN A 53 -6.31 -20.27 9.66
CA GLN A 53 -6.57 -21.17 10.79
C GLN A 53 -8.06 -21.23 11.15
N ALA A 54 -8.74 -20.08 11.21
CA ALA A 54 -10.17 -20.04 11.50
C ALA A 54 -11.01 -20.69 10.39
N PHE A 55 -10.66 -20.47 9.12
CA PHE A 55 -11.36 -21.04 7.98
C PHE A 55 -11.19 -22.57 7.94
N GLY A 56 -9.97 -23.08 8.10
CA GLY A 56 -9.71 -24.53 8.20
C GLY A 56 -10.37 -25.17 9.42
N GLY A 57 -10.45 -24.45 10.54
CA GLY A 57 -11.15 -24.85 11.75
C GLY A 57 -12.67 -24.65 11.74
N ARG A 58 -13.27 -24.26 10.60
CA ARG A 58 -14.71 -23.98 10.41
C ARG A 58 -15.28 -22.88 11.34
N LYS A 59 -14.44 -21.98 11.84
CA LYS A 59 -14.82 -20.80 12.64
C LYS A 59 -15.05 -19.59 11.73
N TYR A 60 -15.99 -19.71 10.79
CA TYR A 60 -16.16 -18.75 9.69
C TYR A 60 -16.41 -17.31 10.15
N GLU A 61 -17.23 -17.12 11.20
CA GLU A 61 -17.54 -15.80 11.75
C GLU A 61 -16.28 -15.02 12.20
N MET A 62 -15.23 -15.72 12.63
CA MET A 62 -14.01 -15.09 13.11
C MET A 62 -13.24 -14.34 12.01
N LEU A 63 -13.43 -14.71 10.73
CA LEU A 63 -12.75 -14.04 9.62
C LEU A 63 -13.17 -12.57 9.55
N GLY A 64 -14.46 -12.28 9.67
CA GLY A 64 -14.99 -10.92 9.70
C GLY A 64 -14.48 -10.13 10.91
N ILE A 65 -14.38 -10.79 12.07
CA ILE A 65 -13.80 -10.19 13.29
C ILE A 65 -12.32 -9.82 13.08
N TYR A 66 -11.52 -10.71 12.48
CA TYR A 66 -10.10 -10.45 12.21
C TYR A 66 -9.89 -9.35 11.18
N LEU A 67 -10.71 -9.30 10.12
CA LEU A 67 -10.70 -8.19 9.15
C LEU A 67 -10.93 -6.86 9.87
N GLN A 68 -11.99 -6.76 10.68
CA GLN A 68 -12.34 -5.52 11.38
C GLN A 68 -11.24 -5.13 12.39
N LYS A 69 -10.76 -6.09 13.18
CA LYS A 69 -9.69 -5.90 14.16
C LYS A 69 -8.41 -5.38 13.53
N SER A 70 -8.00 -5.97 12.41
CA SER A 70 -6.83 -5.52 11.67
C SER A 70 -7.05 -4.14 11.04
N THR A 71 -8.25 -3.87 10.52
CA THR A 71 -8.58 -2.55 9.97
C THR A 71 -8.45 -1.45 11.03
N VAL A 72 -8.97 -1.69 12.25
CA VAL A 72 -8.80 -0.77 13.39
C VAL A 72 -7.31 -0.55 13.68
N LEU A 73 -6.54 -1.63 13.81
CA LEU A 73 -5.13 -1.54 14.14
C LEU A 73 -4.31 -0.81 13.07
N LEU A 74 -4.50 -1.16 11.79
CA LEU A 74 -3.82 -0.52 10.68
C LEU A 74 -4.23 0.93 10.49
N THR A 75 -5.47 1.29 10.84
CA THR A 75 -5.91 2.70 10.84
C THR A 75 -5.15 3.49 11.90
N LEU A 76 -4.98 2.94 13.11
CA LEU A 76 -4.16 3.56 14.17
C LEU A 76 -2.69 3.70 13.74
N THR A 77 -2.12 2.68 13.12
CA THR A 77 -0.77 2.76 12.53
C THR A 77 -0.72 3.83 11.43
N GLY A 78 -1.76 3.92 10.60
CA GLY A 78 -1.88 4.91 9.53
C GLY A 78 -1.87 6.36 10.04
N VAL A 79 -2.49 6.62 11.20
CA VAL A 79 -2.41 7.93 11.86
C VAL A 79 -0.96 8.27 12.23
N LEU A 80 -0.20 7.32 12.77
CA LEU A 80 1.23 7.52 13.08
C LEU A 80 2.06 7.74 11.82
N LEU A 81 1.82 6.97 10.75
CA LEU A 81 2.49 7.13 9.46
C LEU A 81 2.17 8.48 8.79
N THR A 82 0.97 9.03 9.03
CA THR A 82 0.58 10.33 8.51
C THR A 82 1.51 11.43 9.05
N LEU A 83 1.98 11.34 10.29
CA LEU A 83 2.94 12.30 10.85
C LEU A 83 4.23 12.32 10.02
N MET A 84 4.76 11.15 9.66
CA MET A 84 5.93 11.06 8.79
C MET A 84 5.69 11.68 7.41
N TYR A 85 4.48 11.56 6.86
CA TYR A 85 4.14 12.19 5.57
C TYR A 85 4.04 13.71 5.69
N VAL A 86 3.42 14.21 6.76
CA VAL A 86 3.32 15.65 7.05
C VAL A 86 4.72 16.27 7.21
N PHE A 87 5.62 15.57 7.91
CA PHE A 87 7.02 15.99 8.10
C PHE A 87 7.97 15.51 6.99
N SER A 88 7.45 15.09 5.82
CA SER A 88 8.30 14.58 4.73
C SER A 88 9.35 15.58 4.26
N LYS A 89 9.01 16.87 4.12
CA LYS A 89 9.97 17.91 3.71
C LYS A 89 11.17 18.04 4.66
N PRO A 90 11.00 18.29 5.98
CA PRO A 90 12.14 18.39 6.89
C PRO A 90 12.91 17.07 7.01
N ILE A 91 12.25 15.91 6.89
CA ILE A 91 12.93 14.61 6.85
C ILE A 91 13.85 14.51 5.63
N LEU A 92 13.35 14.86 4.44
CA LEU A 92 14.15 14.81 3.21
C LEU A 92 15.33 15.79 3.24
N LEU A 93 15.13 17.01 3.76
CA LEU A 93 16.21 17.98 3.97
C LEU A 93 17.28 17.43 4.94
N PHE A 94 16.84 16.79 6.03
CA PHE A 94 17.75 16.16 6.99
C PHE A 94 18.55 15.00 6.36
N LEU A 95 17.95 14.27 5.42
CA LEU A 95 18.61 13.21 4.65
C LEU A 95 19.55 13.74 3.55
N GLY A 96 19.66 15.06 3.38
CA GLY A 96 20.59 15.69 2.45
C GLY A 96 20.02 16.03 1.08
N GLU A 97 18.71 15.90 0.88
CA GLU A 97 18.05 16.33 -0.37
C GLU A 97 18.08 17.85 -0.52
N SER A 98 18.18 18.32 -1.77
CA SER A 98 18.11 19.76 -2.07
C SER A 98 16.76 20.36 -1.66
N PRO A 99 16.71 21.65 -1.28
CA PRO A 99 15.45 22.32 -0.92
C PRO A 99 14.36 22.23 -2.00
N GLU A 100 14.76 22.27 -3.27
CA GLU A 100 13.87 22.16 -4.43
C GLU A 100 13.25 20.76 -4.52
N ILE A 101 14.07 19.71 -4.47
CA ILE A 101 13.61 18.31 -4.52
C ILE A 101 12.75 17.98 -3.29
N ALA A 102 13.20 18.35 -2.09
CA ALA A 102 12.47 18.09 -0.85
C ALA A 102 11.09 18.76 -0.86
N SER A 103 10.98 19.98 -1.40
CA SER A 103 9.71 20.69 -1.54
C SER A 103 8.78 19.98 -2.53
N ALA A 104 9.26 19.65 -3.72
CA ALA A 104 8.48 18.97 -4.74
C ALA A 104 8.02 17.57 -4.28
N ALA A 105 8.92 16.79 -3.68
CA ALA A 105 8.61 15.47 -3.13
C ALA A 105 7.56 15.55 -2.02
N SER A 106 7.62 16.54 -1.13
CA SER A 106 6.62 16.71 -0.08
C SER A 106 5.21 16.98 -0.62
N ILE A 107 5.08 17.76 -1.70
CA ILE A 107 3.79 18.02 -2.35
C ILE A 107 3.18 16.71 -2.86
N PHE A 108 4.01 15.88 -3.52
CA PHE A 108 3.59 14.56 -3.96
C PHE A 108 3.17 13.68 -2.77
N VAL A 109 3.98 13.62 -1.72
CA VAL A 109 3.72 12.82 -0.50
C VAL A 109 2.42 13.26 0.20
N TYR A 110 2.11 14.55 0.25
CA TYR A 110 0.87 15.03 0.86
C TYR A 110 -0.37 14.47 0.15
N GLY A 111 -0.36 14.41 -1.19
CA GLY A 111 -1.46 13.79 -1.93
C GLY A 111 -1.56 12.27 -1.76
N LEU A 112 -0.54 11.61 -1.19
CA LEU A 112 -0.57 10.19 -0.82
C LEU A 112 -1.16 9.93 0.58
N ILE A 113 -1.40 10.94 1.42
CA ILE A 113 -1.96 10.74 2.76
C ILE A 113 -3.26 9.92 2.75
N PRO A 114 -4.25 10.18 1.86
CA PRO A 114 -5.47 9.38 1.82
C PRO A 114 -5.23 7.91 1.43
N GLN A 115 -4.15 7.62 0.70
CA GLN A 115 -3.75 6.27 0.32
C GLN A 115 -3.37 5.40 1.53
N ILE A 116 -2.77 5.99 2.57
CA ILE A 116 -2.41 5.27 3.81
C ILE A 116 -3.65 4.58 4.38
N PHE A 117 -4.76 5.31 4.45
CA PHE A 117 -6.01 4.77 4.99
C PHE A 117 -6.69 3.79 4.03
N ALA A 118 -6.52 3.96 2.73
CA ALA A 118 -6.93 2.94 1.76
C ALA A 118 -6.16 1.62 1.97
N TYR A 119 -4.85 1.68 2.25
CA TYR A 119 -4.06 0.50 2.61
C TYR A 119 -4.53 -0.17 3.90
N ALA A 120 -4.85 0.63 4.92
CA ALA A 120 -5.35 0.12 6.20
C ALA A 120 -6.61 -0.76 6.04
N VAL A 121 -7.45 -0.45 5.07
CA VAL A 121 -8.68 -1.22 4.78
C VAL A 121 -8.41 -2.31 3.74
N ASN A 122 -7.61 -2.02 2.71
CA ASN A 122 -7.38 -2.94 1.60
C ASN A 122 -6.63 -4.21 2.02
N PHE A 123 -5.58 -4.11 2.85
CA PHE A 123 -4.80 -5.29 3.21
C PHE A 123 -5.61 -6.33 4.00
N PRO A 124 -6.40 -5.96 5.03
CA PRO A 124 -7.28 -6.90 5.70
C PRO A 124 -8.33 -7.51 4.77
N ILE A 125 -8.94 -6.70 3.88
CA ILE A 125 -9.88 -7.18 2.86
C ILE A 125 -9.24 -8.24 1.97
N GLN A 126 -8.03 -7.98 1.46
CA GLN A 126 -7.32 -8.93 0.61
C GLN A 126 -7.04 -10.23 1.35
N LYS A 127 -6.56 -10.18 2.59
CA LYS A 127 -6.28 -11.39 3.38
C LYS A 127 -7.54 -12.16 3.76
N PHE A 128 -8.63 -11.46 4.06
CA PHE A 128 -9.95 -12.06 4.26
C PHE A 128 -10.42 -12.83 3.02
N LEU A 129 -10.38 -12.20 1.84
CA LEU A 129 -10.81 -12.83 0.59
C LEU A 129 -9.86 -13.97 0.16
N GLN A 130 -8.55 -13.77 0.26
CA GLN A 130 -7.52 -14.75 -0.09
C GLN A 130 -7.58 -16.00 0.80
N SER A 131 -7.82 -15.86 2.10
CA SER A 131 -7.95 -17.01 3.03
C SER A 131 -9.10 -17.96 2.67
N GLN A 132 -10.08 -17.48 1.89
CA GLN A 132 -11.22 -18.23 1.39
C GLN A 132 -11.07 -18.65 -0.08
N SER A 133 -9.88 -18.46 -0.67
CA SER A 133 -9.62 -18.65 -2.11
C SER A 133 -10.52 -17.81 -3.03
N ILE A 134 -10.88 -16.59 -2.60
CA ILE A 134 -11.67 -15.63 -3.38
C ILE A 134 -10.75 -14.54 -3.93
N VAL A 135 -10.16 -14.76 -5.11
CA VAL A 135 -9.18 -13.81 -5.70
C VAL A 135 -9.68 -13.07 -6.94
N ALA A 136 -10.65 -13.65 -7.65
CA ALA A 136 -11.14 -13.10 -8.91
C ALA A 136 -11.75 -11.69 -8.80
N PRO A 137 -12.60 -11.36 -7.80
CA PRO A 137 -13.17 -10.02 -7.67
C PRO A 137 -12.08 -8.95 -7.55
N SER A 138 -11.07 -9.18 -6.70
CA SER A 138 -9.94 -8.28 -6.51
C SER A 138 -9.17 -8.03 -7.81
N ALA A 139 -8.97 -9.08 -8.62
CA ALA A 139 -8.28 -8.97 -9.90
C ALA A 139 -9.08 -8.11 -10.90
N TYR A 140 -10.38 -8.37 -11.07
CA TYR A 140 -11.22 -7.59 -11.98
C TYR A 140 -11.35 -6.12 -11.57
N ILE A 141 -11.55 -5.86 -10.27
CA ILE A 141 -11.64 -4.50 -9.73
C ILE A 141 -10.31 -3.75 -9.96
N SER A 142 -9.17 -4.39 -9.68
CA SER A 142 -7.85 -3.77 -9.86
C SER A 142 -7.58 -3.46 -11.34
N THR A 143 -7.92 -4.38 -12.24
CA THR A 143 -7.77 -4.18 -13.70
C THR A 143 -8.64 -3.02 -14.19
N ALA A 144 -9.92 -2.99 -13.81
CA ALA A 144 -10.81 -1.88 -14.19
C ALA A 144 -10.31 -0.54 -13.63
N THR A 145 -9.84 -0.54 -12.38
CA THR A 145 -9.28 0.65 -11.74
C THR A 145 -8.04 1.15 -12.47
N LEU A 146 -7.17 0.27 -12.98
CA LEU A 146 -5.99 0.68 -13.73
C LEU A 146 -6.37 1.52 -14.97
N PHE A 147 -7.38 1.11 -15.74
CA PHE A 147 -7.82 1.89 -16.91
C PHE A 147 -8.39 3.26 -16.51
N VAL A 148 -9.21 3.30 -15.46
CA VAL A 148 -9.75 4.54 -14.91
C VAL A 148 -8.62 5.43 -14.38
N HIS A 149 -7.63 4.85 -13.70
CA HIS A 149 -6.46 5.54 -13.17
C HIS A 149 -5.66 6.23 -14.27
N LEU A 150 -5.40 5.55 -15.39
CA LEU A 150 -4.66 6.13 -16.52
C LEU A 150 -5.40 7.34 -17.11
N LEU A 151 -6.72 7.23 -17.31
CA LEU A 151 -7.54 8.32 -17.83
C LEU A 151 -7.59 9.52 -16.86
N LEU A 152 -7.85 9.25 -15.58
CA LEU A 152 -7.91 10.30 -14.55
C LEU A 152 -6.54 10.96 -14.34
N SER A 153 -5.45 10.21 -14.42
CA SER A 153 -4.09 10.76 -14.29
C SER A 153 -3.79 11.72 -15.43
N TRP A 154 -4.07 11.32 -16.68
CA TRP A 154 -3.93 12.19 -17.84
C TRP A 154 -4.76 13.48 -17.70
N LEU A 155 -6.03 13.36 -17.29
CA LEU A 155 -6.94 14.48 -17.11
C LEU A 155 -6.44 15.44 -16.01
N ALA A 156 -6.17 14.92 -14.81
CA ALA A 156 -5.76 15.73 -13.67
C ALA A 156 -4.41 16.43 -13.91
N ILE A 157 -3.44 15.71 -14.47
CA ILE A 157 -2.08 16.21 -14.62
C ILE A 157 -1.97 17.18 -15.80
N TYR A 158 -2.45 16.81 -16.99
CA TYR A 158 -2.19 17.60 -18.20
C TYR A 158 -3.32 18.53 -18.63
N LYS A 159 -4.58 18.18 -18.33
CA LYS A 159 -5.72 19.00 -18.74
C LYS A 159 -6.16 19.97 -17.64
N LEU A 160 -6.12 19.54 -16.39
CA LEU A 160 -6.46 20.38 -15.24
C LEU A 160 -5.22 21.06 -14.63
N GLY A 161 -4.00 20.68 -15.04
CA GLY A 161 -2.77 21.33 -14.59
C GLY A 161 -2.46 21.12 -13.11
N MET A 162 -2.96 20.03 -12.49
CA MET A 162 -2.82 19.78 -11.05
C MET A 162 -1.42 19.29 -10.63
N GLY A 163 -0.52 19.05 -11.58
CA GLY A 163 0.89 18.69 -11.33
C GLY A 163 1.08 17.47 -10.42
N LEU A 164 2.12 17.53 -9.57
CA LEU A 164 2.48 16.44 -8.64
C LEU A 164 1.38 16.11 -7.63
N LEU A 165 0.69 17.12 -7.10
CA LEU A 165 -0.39 16.90 -6.16
C LEU A 165 -1.56 16.16 -6.82
N GLY A 166 -1.91 16.54 -8.06
CA GLY A 166 -2.91 15.83 -8.85
C GLY A 166 -2.53 14.37 -9.11
N ALA A 167 -1.26 14.13 -9.46
CA ALA A 167 -0.75 12.79 -9.70
C ALA A 167 -0.92 11.87 -8.48
N SER A 168 -0.50 12.32 -7.29
CA SER A 168 -0.62 11.52 -6.07
C SER A 168 -2.06 11.42 -5.55
N LEU A 169 -2.88 12.46 -5.70
CA LEU A 169 -4.30 12.40 -5.33
C LEU A 169 -5.09 11.42 -6.20
N VAL A 170 -4.85 11.38 -7.52
CA VAL A 170 -5.47 10.39 -8.40
C VAL A 170 -5.04 8.97 -8.01
N LEU A 171 -3.76 8.80 -7.68
CA LEU A 171 -3.27 7.51 -7.19
C LEU A 171 -3.97 7.11 -5.87
N SER A 172 -4.12 8.03 -4.92
CA SER A 172 -4.88 7.81 -3.68
C SER A 172 -6.35 7.45 -3.95
N LEU A 173 -7.01 8.18 -4.85
CA LEU A 173 -8.39 7.92 -5.27
C LEU A 173 -8.54 6.54 -5.91
N SER A 174 -7.54 6.09 -6.65
CA SER A 174 -7.56 4.78 -7.31
C SER A 174 -7.53 3.65 -6.28
N TRP A 175 -6.77 3.79 -5.19
CA TRP A 175 -6.82 2.82 -4.09
C TRP A 175 -8.18 2.78 -3.40
N TRP A 176 -8.82 3.93 -3.19
CA TRP A 176 -10.20 3.95 -2.67
C TRP A 176 -11.21 3.33 -3.64
N SER A 177 -11.00 3.52 -4.94
CA SER A 177 -11.79 2.89 -6.01
C SER A 177 -11.61 1.36 -6.07
N ILE A 178 -10.56 0.83 -5.43
CA ILE A 178 -10.34 -0.61 -5.22
C ILE A 178 -10.99 -1.07 -3.91
N VAL A 179 -10.83 -0.30 -2.83
CA VAL A 179 -11.36 -0.65 -1.51
C VAL A 179 -12.87 -0.72 -1.49
N VAL A 180 -13.54 0.30 -2.02
CA VAL A 180 -15.01 0.41 -1.94
C VAL A 180 -15.71 -0.76 -2.63
N PRO A 181 -15.41 -1.10 -3.90
CA PRO A 181 -16.06 -2.23 -4.56
C PRO A 181 -15.73 -3.58 -3.94
N GLN A 182 -14.52 -3.78 -3.40
CA GLN A 182 -14.19 -5.02 -2.68
C GLN A 182 -15.00 -5.15 -1.39
N PHE A 183 -15.16 -4.07 -0.63
CA PHE A 183 -15.99 -4.10 0.57
C PHE A 183 -17.46 -4.34 0.21
N VAL A 184 -17.96 -3.69 -0.84
CA VAL A 184 -19.30 -3.95 -1.38
C VAL A 184 -19.46 -5.44 -1.75
N TYR A 185 -18.47 -6.04 -2.39
CA TYR A 185 -18.48 -7.47 -2.69
C TYR A 185 -18.57 -8.33 -1.42
N ILE A 186 -17.80 -8.02 -0.38
CA ILE A 186 -17.84 -8.74 0.91
C ILE A 186 -19.24 -8.69 1.53
N VAL A 187 -19.90 -7.54 1.51
CA VAL A 187 -21.21 -7.38 2.17
C VAL A 187 -22.39 -7.89 1.36
N THR A 188 -22.24 -8.05 0.02
CA THR A 188 -23.33 -8.46 -0.88
C THR A 188 -23.21 -9.88 -1.42
N SER A 189 -22.01 -10.45 -1.48
CA SER A 189 -21.79 -11.77 -2.07
C SER A 189 -22.20 -12.91 -1.14
N ASP A 190 -22.94 -13.88 -1.67
CA ASP A 190 -23.30 -15.10 -0.94
C ASP A 190 -22.08 -15.91 -0.48
N ARG A 191 -20.94 -15.79 -1.18
CA ARG A 191 -19.68 -16.46 -0.79
C ARG A 191 -19.11 -15.95 0.53
N CYS A 192 -19.43 -14.72 0.92
CA CYS A 192 -18.93 -14.09 2.15
C CYS A 192 -19.99 -14.05 3.26
N ARG A 193 -21.19 -14.59 3.04
CA ARG A 193 -22.31 -14.49 3.99
C ARG A 193 -22.02 -15.12 5.36
N GLU A 194 -21.34 -16.26 5.39
CA GLU A 194 -20.98 -16.93 6.66
C GLU A 194 -19.73 -16.33 7.32
N THR A 195 -18.87 -15.67 6.54
CA THR A 195 -17.60 -15.11 7.02
C THR A 195 -17.69 -13.64 7.38
N TRP A 196 -18.70 -12.93 6.88
CA TRP A 196 -19.03 -11.56 7.22
C TRP A 196 -20.47 -11.45 7.74
N ARG A 197 -20.62 -11.33 9.07
CA ARG A 197 -21.92 -11.16 9.75
C ARG A 197 -22.21 -9.72 10.18
N GLY A 198 -21.49 -8.76 9.59
CA GLY A 198 -21.58 -7.34 9.94
C GLY A 198 -20.57 -6.88 10.98
N PHE A 199 -20.70 -5.63 11.42
CA PHE A 199 -19.80 -5.02 12.38
C PHE A 199 -19.99 -5.59 13.79
N SER A 200 -18.89 -5.78 14.51
CA SER A 200 -18.89 -6.36 15.85
C SER A 200 -17.95 -5.63 16.78
N VAL A 201 -18.40 -5.42 18.01
CA VAL A 201 -17.58 -4.82 19.09
C VAL A 201 -16.36 -5.70 19.45
N GLN A 202 -16.38 -6.98 19.10
CA GLN A 202 -15.23 -7.88 19.27
C GLN A 202 -14.02 -7.46 18.42
N ALA A 203 -14.20 -6.60 17.42
CA ALA A 203 -13.09 -5.99 16.69
C ALA A 203 -12.14 -5.20 17.62
N PHE A 204 -12.66 -4.65 18.72
CA PHE A 204 -11.91 -3.84 19.68
C PHE A 204 -11.32 -4.64 20.86
N SER A 205 -11.62 -5.93 20.97
CA SER A 205 -11.10 -6.77 22.05
C SER A 205 -9.72 -7.35 21.71
N GLY A 206 -8.85 -7.56 22.70
CA GLY A 206 -7.56 -8.23 22.49
C GLY A 206 -6.61 -7.56 21.49
N LEU A 207 -6.77 -6.26 21.25
CA LEU A 207 -5.91 -5.48 20.34
C LEU A 207 -4.42 -5.53 20.72
N PRO A 208 -4.00 -5.48 22.00
CA PRO A 208 -2.57 -5.55 22.35
C PRO A 208 -1.89 -6.85 21.90
N SER A 209 -2.55 -8.00 22.08
CA SER A 209 -2.05 -9.30 21.63
C SER A 209 -2.00 -9.38 20.11
N PHE A 210 -3.04 -8.87 19.44
CA PHE A 210 -3.10 -8.81 17.98
C PHE A 210 -2.01 -7.89 17.39
N PHE A 211 -1.75 -6.76 18.06
CA PHE A 211 -0.67 -5.84 17.71
C PHE A 211 0.69 -6.49 17.82
N LYS A 212 0.97 -7.22 18.91
CA LYS A 212 2.25 -7.94 19.07
C LYS A 212 2.51 -8.90 17.92
N LEU A 213 1.49 -9.65 17.49
CA LEU A 213 1.58 -10.56 16.34
C LEU A 213 1.81 -9.78 15.03
N SER A 214 1.00 -8.75 14.79
CA SER A 214 1.08 -7.93 13.58
C SER A 214 2.43 -7.20 13.47
N ALA A 215 2.96 -6.69 14.57
CA ALA A 215 4.25 -6.03 14.62
C ALA A 215 5.40 -6.99 14.30
N ALA A 216 5.35 -8.23 14.80
CA ALA A 216 6.36 -9.25 14.46
C ALA A 216 6.36 -9.56 12.96
N SER A 217 5.18 -9.76 12.36
CA SER A 217 5.03 -9.96 10.91
C SER A 217 5.50 -8.75 10.10
N ALA A 218 5.26 -7.54 10.59
CA ALA A 218 5.73 -6.32 9.96
C ALA A 218 7.25 -6.19 9.97
N VAL A 219 7.89 -6.46 11.12
CA VAL A 219 9.34 -6.47 11.24
C VAL A 219 9.96 -7.49 10.26
N MET A 220 9.41 -8.69 10.19
CA MET A 220 9.89 -9.72 9.27
C MET A 220 9.88 -9.25 7.81
N LEU A 221 8.74 -8.71 7.34
CA LEU A 221 8.60 -8.27 5.95
C LEU A 221 9.42 -7.00 5.62
N CYS A 222 9.50 -6.07 6.57
CA CYS A 222 10.35 -4.89 6.44
C CYS A 222 11.83 -5.29 6.36
N LEU A 223 12.29 -6.22 7.21
CA LEU A 223 13.66 -6.72 7.17
C LEU A 223 13.97 -7.43 5.85
N GLU A 224 13.05 -8.25 5.33
CA GLU A 224 13.20 -8.90 4.03
C GLU A 224 13.36 -7.87 2.89
N THR A 225 12.50 -6.85 2.88
CA THR A 225 12.54 -5.79 1.86
C THR A 225 13.82 -4.95 1.96
N TRP A 226 14.22 -4.56 3.17
CA TRP A 226 15.42 -3.77 3.39
C TRP A 226 16.70 -4.55 3.10
N TYR A 227 16.74 -5.82 3.49
CA TYR A 227 17.83 -6.72 3.17
C TYR A 227 18.01 -6.81 1.65
N PHE A 228 16.93 -7.01 0.90
CA PHE A 228 17.00 -7.02 -0.57
C PHE A 228 17.48 -5.69 -1.14
N GLN A 229 17.01 -4.56 -0.62
CA GLN A 229 17.46 -3.24 -1.09
C GLN A 229 18.94 -3.00 -0.82
N ILE A 230 19.45 -3.44 0.33
CA ILE A 230 20.87 -3.37 0.67
C ILE A 230 21.68 -4.26 -0.29
N LEU A 231 21.23 -5.48 -0.59
CA LEU A 231 21.90 -6.35 -1.56
C LEU A 231 21.99 -5.72 -2.95
N VAL A 232 20.91 -5.12 -3.43
CA VAL A 232 20.89 -4.40 -4.72
C VAL A 232 21.90 -3.24 -4.71
N LEU A 233 21.95 -2.46 -3.62
CA LEU A 233 22.92 -1.37 -3.49
C LEU A 233 24.37 -1.90 -3.47
N LEU A 234 24.65 -2.96 -2.72
CA LEU A 234 25.98 -3.56 -2.66
C LEU A 234 26.38 -4.17 -4.01
N ALA A 235 25.46 -4.82 -4.72
CA ALA A 235 25.70 -5.36 -6.06
C ALA A 235 26.02 -4.24 -7.07
N GLY A 236 25.37 -3.08 -6.94
CA GLY A 236 25.68 -1.89 -7.75
C GLY A 236 27.06 -1.26 -7.46
N LEU A 237 27.74 -1.67 -6.38
CA LEU A 237 29.08 -1.22 -6.01
C LEU A 237 30.18 -2.25 -6.37
N LEU A 238 29.83 -3.40 -6.94
CA LEU A 238 30.79 -4.42 -7.37
C LEU A 238 31.49 -4.01 -8.67
N GLU A 239 32.60 -4.69 -9.00
CA GLU A 239 33.43 -4.40 -10.19
C GLU A 239 32.65 -4.48 -11.51
N ASN A 240 31.67 -5.39 -11.60
CA ASN A 240 30.78 -5.54 -12.75
C ASN A 240 29.31 -5.39 -12.30
N PRO A 241 28.83 -4.16 -12.06
CA PRO A 241 27.55 -3.92 -11.41
C PRO A 241 26.37 -4.40 -12.28
N GLU A 242 26.48 -4.28 -13.62
CA GLU A 242 25.45 -4.76 -14.55
C GLU A 242 25.22 -6.27 -14.40
N LEU A 243 26.28 -7.08 -14.47
CA LEU A 243 26.18 -8.54 -14.33
C LEU A 243 25.74 -8.96 -12.92
N ALA A 244 26.19 -8.26 -11.89
CA ALA A 244 25.78 -8.55 -10.51
C ALA A 244 24.29 -8.24 -10.29
N LEU A 245 23.80 -7.11 -10.79
CA LEU A 245 22.38 -6.75 -10.71
C LEU A 245 21.52 -7.67 -11.57
N ASP A 246 21.98 -8.05 -12.76
CA ASP A 246 21.29 -9.00 -13.63
C ASP A 246 21.12 -10.36 -12.93
N SER A 247 22.15 -10.84 -12.23
CA SER A 247 22.07 -12.10 -11.48
C SER A 247 21.03 -12.07 -10.35
N LEU A 248 20.84 -10.91 -9.72
CA LEU A 248 19.81 -10.70 -8.68
C LEU A 248 18.39 -10.59 -9.27
N SER A 249 18.25 -10.34 -10.58
CA SER A 249 16.96 -10.21 -11.25
C SER A 249 16.36 -11.56 -11.69
N ILE A 250 17.18 -12.60 -11.77
CA ILE A 250 16.77 -13.96 -12.11
C ILE A 250 16.36 -14.69 -10.81
N TRP A 251 15.06 -14.60 -10.48
CA TRP A 251 14.40 -15.33 -9.39
C TRP A 251 13.43 -16.37 -9.92
#